data_AF-A0A545TJM8-F1
#
_entry.id   AF-A0A545TJM8-F1
#
_cell.length_a   1.000
_cell.length_b   1.000
_cell.length_c   1.000
_cell.angle_alpha   90.00
_cell.angle_beta   90.00
_cell.angle_gamma   90.00
#
_symmetry.space_group_name_H-M   'P 1'
#
loop_
_entity.id
_entity.type
_entity.pdbx_description
1 polymer ?
#
loop_
_entity_poly.entity_id
_entity_poly.type
_entity_poly.pdbx_seq_one_letter_code
_entity_poly.pdbx_strand_id
1 'polypeptide(L)'
;MFEAFKSWLKQSNQPQKLFDHRDEEEIHVALAHLLYHIISIDKMESSREKETFCEIMREEFELNDEQIGQLYHYVESLNSDFHNDLQTINAHLVKNPHLKMAFMQKLIHMMSLDGVSNAELDVFYDAMRVVFPELEPKSAI
;
A
#
# COMPACT_ATOMS: atom_id res chain seq x y z
N MET A 1 -19.94 5.38 11.16
CA MET A 1 -19.16 4.44 10.33
C MET A 1 -17.66 4.68 10.45
N PHE A 2 -17.15 5.87 10.14
CA PHE A 2 -15.71 6.18 10.24
C PHE A 2 -15.09 6.00 11.65
N GLU A 3 -15.83 6.33 12.72
CA GLU A 3 -15.33 6.16 14.11
C GLU A 3 -15.35 4.70 14.59
N ALA A 4 -16.29 3.89 14.09
CA ALA A 4 -16.28 2.43 14.31
C ALA A 4 -15.13 1.77 13.53
N PHE A 5 -14.86 2.27 12.31
CA PHE A 5 -13.72 1.88 11.50
C PHE A 5 -12.38 2.26 12.18
N LYS A 6 -12.23 3.48 12.72
CA LYS A 6 -11.08 3.90 13.55
C LYS A 6 -10.89 3.07 14.83
N SER A 7 -12.00 2.70 15.47
CA SER A 7 -11.91 1.90 16.71
C SER A 7 -11.50 0.45 16.42
N TRP A 8 -11.98 -0.10 15.31
CA TRP A 8 -11.53 -1.40 14.80
C TRP A 8 -10.08 -1.36 14.29
N LEU A 9 -9.67 -0.29 13.60
CA LEU A 9 -8.28 -0.02 13.16
C LEU A 9 -7.27 -0.09 14.32
N LYS A 10 -7.64 0.43 15.50
CA LYS A 10 -6.76 0.36 16.69
C LYS A 10 -6.58 -1.05 17.25
N GLN A 11 -7.44 -2.00 16.87
CA GLN A 11 -7.49 -3.35 17.43
C GLN A 11 -6.73 -4.38 16.58
N SER A 12 -6.44 -4.08 15.30
CA SER A 12 -5.75 -4.97 14.36
C SER A 12 -4.23 -4.85 14.31
N ASN A 13 -3.60 -4.06 15.19
CA ASN A 13 -2.15 -3.84 15.27
C ASN A 13 -1.32 -5.07 15.72
N GLN A 14 -1.76 -6.29 15.44
CA GLN A 14 -0.86 -7.44 15.54
C GLN A 14 -0.06 -7.58 14.23
N PRO A 15 1.28 -7.70 14.28
CA PRO A 15 2.10 -7.83 13.10
C PRO A 15 1.87 -9.21 12.47
N GLN A 16 0.90 -9.29 11.56
CA GLN A 16 0.78 -10.41 10.63
C GLN A 16 1.33 -9.94 9.28
N LYS A 17 2.28 -10.71 8.77
CA LYS A 17 2.97 -10.43 7.49
C LYS A 17 1.97 -10.52 6.34
N LEU A 18 1.96 -9.53 5.45
CA LEU A 18 0.91 -9.37 4.43
C LEU A 18 1.10 -10.27 3.20
N PHE A 19 2.35 -10.60 2.88
CA PHE A 19 2.74 -11.22 1.62
C PHE A 19 3.27 -12.65 1.79
N ASP A 20 2.92 -13.52 0.85
CA ASP A 20 3.63 -14.77 0.57
C ASP A 20 4.84 -14.46 -0.35
N HIS A 21 5.87 -15.32 -0.36
CA HIS A 21 7.05 -15.18 -1.24
C HIS A 21 7.77 -13.81 -1.16
N ARG A 22 8.03 -13.37 0.07
CA ARG A 22 8.57 -12.04 0.42
C ARG A 22 10.02 -11.79 -0.02
N ASP A 23 10.69 -12.80 -0.53
CA ASP A 23 12.04 -12.70 -1.07
C ASP A 23 12.06 -12.30 -2.55
N GLU A 24 10.90 -12.25 -3.21
CA GLU A 24 10.77 -11.86 -4.60
C GLU A 24 10.96 -10.34 -4.79
N GLU A 25 11.87 -9.98 -5.69
CA GLU A 25 12.16 -8.57 -6.01
C GLU A 25 10.93 -7.85 -6.59
N GLU A 26 10.06 -8.58 -7.30
CA GLU A 26 8.88 -8.00 -7.93
C GLU A 26 7.92 -7.37 -6.90
N ILE A 27 7.70 -8.04 -5.75
CA ILE A 27 6.80 -7.51 -4.71
C ILE A 27 7.43 -6.35 -3.94
N HIS A 28 8.76 -6.35 -3.77
CA HIS A 28 9.48 -5.20 -3.20
C HIS A 28 9.30 -3.96 -4.06
N VAL A 29 9.52 -4.09 -5.36
CA VAL A 29 9.41 -3.00 -6.32
C VAL A 29 7.97 -2.52 -6.45
N ALA A 30 7.01 -3.45 -6.57
CA ALA A 30 5.59 -3.10 -6.69
C ALA A 30 5.08 -2.35 -5.45
N LEU A 31 5.38 -2.82 -4.23
CA LEU A 31 4.95 -2.12 -3.02
C LEU A 31 5.64 -0.76 -2.88
N ALA A 32 6.95 -0.69 -3.10
CA ALA A 32 7.68 0.56 -3.02
C ALA A 32 7.17 1.58 -4.04
N HIS A 33 6.94 1.17 -5.29
CA HIS A 33 6.44 2.06 -6.34
C HIS A 33 5.01 2.53 -6.04
N LEU A 34 4.14 1.64 -5.51
CA LEU A 34 2.80 2.01 -5.05
C LEU A 34 2.84 3.08 -3.95
N LEU A 35 3.66 2.87 -2.91
CA LEU A 35 3.78 3.82 -1.82
C LEU A 35 4.38 5.14 -2.31
N TYR A 36 5.40 5.10 -3.16
CA TYR A 36 5.98 6.30 -3.76
C TYR A 36 4.96 7.08 -4.61
N HIS A 37 4.11 6.38 -5.37
CA HIS A 37 3.04 7.00 -6.14
C HIS A 37 2.07 7.76 -5.24
N ILE A 38 1.71 7.20 -4.08
CA ILE A 38 0.86 7.88 -3.09
C ILE A 38 1.54 9.16 -2.57
N ILE A 39 2.81 9.09 -2.19
CA ILE A 39 3.58 10.23 -1.67
C ILE A 39 3.73 11.35 -2.71
N SER A 40 3.93 10.97 -3.97
CA SER A 40 4.25 11.93 -5.04
C SER A 40 3.02 12.55 -5.70
N ILE A 41 1.81 12.06 -5.39
CA ILE A 41 0.58 12.43 -6.12
C ILE A 41 0.18 13.89 -5.93
N ASP A 42 0.40 14.43 -4.73
CA ASP A 42 0.12 15.83 -4.39
C ASP A 42 1.33 16.74 -4.63
N LYS A 43 2.46 16.16 -5.04
CA LYS A 43 3.77 16.79 -5.31
C LYS A 43 4.40 17.45 -4.07
N MET A 44 4.00 17.06 -2.86
CA MET A 44 4.55 17.57 -1.61
C MET A 44 5.02 16.43 -0.71
N GLU A 45 6.13 15.79 -1.09
CA GLU A 45 6.70 14.72 -0.27
C GLU A 45 7.13 15.24 1.12
N SER A 46 6.46 14.77 2.17
CA SER A 46 6.78 15.16 3.53
C SER A 46 7.79 14.22 4.19
N SER A 47 8.52 14.72 5.19
CA SER A 47 9.44 13.86 5.97
C SER A 47 8.71 12.72 6.69
N ARG A 48 7.42 12.93 7.04
CA ARG A 48 6.61 11.93 7.75
C ARG A 48 6.21 10.78 6.82
N GLU A 49 5.84 11.12 5.60
CA GLU A 49 5.55 10.13 4.56
C GLU A 49 6.78 9.28 4.25
N LYS A 50 7.96 9.90 4.09
CA LYS A 50 9.21 9.15 3.87
C LYS A 50 9.55 8.23 5.04
N GLU A 51 9.30 8.67 6.27
CA GLU A 51 9.49 7.84 7.46
C GLU A 51 8.54 6.64 7.45
N THR A 52 7.25 6.85 7.22
CA THR A 52 6.26 5.77 7.13
C THR A 52 6.52 4.82 5.96
N PHE A 53 6.99 5.31 4.83
CA PHE A 53 7.48 4.47 3.73
C PHE A 53 8.56 3.50 4.22
N CYS A 54 9.59 4.02 4.89
CA CYS A 54 10.69 3.20 5.41
C CYS A 54 10.21 2.19 6.45
N GLU A 55 9.28 2.57 7.32
CA GLU A 55 8.68 1.68 8.31
C GLU A 55 7.93 0.51 7.65
N ILE A 56 7.07 0.78 6.67
CA ILE A 56 6.32 -0.27 5.97
C ILE A 56 7.28 -1.24 5.28
N MET A 57 8.29 -0.74 4.57
CA MET A 57 9.26 -1.59 3.86
C MET A 57 10.09 -2.45 4.82
N ARG A 58 10.45 -1.90 5.98
CA ARG A 58 11.16 -2.65 7.03
C ARG A 58 10.29 -3.72 7.68
N GLU A 59 9.02 -3.42 7.95
CA GLU A 59 8.09 -4.35 8.58
C GLU A 59 7.74 -5.53 7.66
N GLU A 60 7.47 -5.26 6.39
CA GLU A 60 7.01 -6.30 5.46
C GLU A 60 8.14 -7.18 4.97
N PHE A 61 9.31 -6.59 4.69
CA PHE A 61 10.40 -7.25 3.97
C PHE A 61 11.71 -7.34 4.76
N GLU A 62 11.77 -6.82 5.98
CA GLU A 62 12.96 -6.88 6.85
C GLU A 62 14.20 -6.20 6.21
N LEU A 63 13.97 -5.22 5.31
CA LEU A 63 15.02 -4.47 4.63
C LEU A 63 15.73 -3.48 5.57
N ASN A 64 17.02 -3.25 5.33
CA ASN A 64 17.78 -2.23 6.03
C ASN A 64 17.67 -0.84 5.37
N ASP A 65 18.09 0.20 6.07
CA ASP A 65 17.94 1.59 5.62
C ASP A 65 18.66 1.89 4.28
N GLU A 66 19.79 1.22 4.02
CA GLU A 66 20.51 1.38 2.75
C GLU A 66 19.73 0.77 1.58
N GLN A 67 19.20 -0.44 1.76
CA GLN A 67 18.35 -1.12 0.76
C GLN A 67 17.07 -0.32 0.48
N ILE A 68 16.43 0.20 1.54
CA ILE A 68 15.23 1.01 1.41
C ILE A 68 15.53 2.31 0.65
N GLY A 69 16.65 2.98 0.95
CA GLY A 69 17.05 4.19 0.24
C GLY A 69 17.35 3.95 -1.24
N GLN A 70 18.05 2.86 -1.57
CA GLN A 70 18.29 2.47 -2.97
C GLN A 70 16.98 2.17 -3.70
N LEU A 71 16.06 1.46 -3.04
CA LEU A 71 14.77 1.12 -3.60
C LEU A 71 13.90 2.36 -3.80
N TYR A 72 13.91 3.31 -2.86
CA TYR A 72 13.20 4.59 -2.98
C TYR A 72 13.67 5.37 -4.21
N HIS A 73 14.99 5.55 -4.38
CA HIS A 73 15.53 6.23 -5.57
C HIS A 73 15.30 5.47 -6.87
N TYR A 74 15.29 4.14 -6.81
CA TYR A 74 14.96 3.32 -7.97
C TYR A 74 13.52 3.57 -8.40
N VAL A 75 12.54 3.47 -7.49
CA VAL A 75 11.13 3.65 -7.82
C VAL A 75 10.76 5.09 -8.17
N GLU A 76 11.46 6.08 -7.62
CA GLU A 76 11.36 7.49 -8.03
C GLU A 76 11.64 7.68 -9.53
N SER A 77 12.56 6.88 -10.09
CA SER A 77 12.93 6.92 -11.51
C SER A 77 12.06 6.03 -12.41
N LEU A 78 11.23 5.18 -11.82
CA LEU A 78 10.35 4.29 -12.58
C LEU A 78 9.17 5.08 -13.14
N ASN A 79 8.78 4.69 -14.36
CA ASN A 79 7.51 5.09 -14.96
C ASN A 79 6.62 3.84 -15.04
N SER A 80 6.50 3.12 -13.92
CA SER A 80 5.70 1.89 -13.86
C SER A 80 4.21 2.25 -13.84
N ASP A 81 3.39 1.35 -14.35
CA ASP A 81 1.95 1.48 -14.31
C ASP A 81 1.44 1.04 -12.94
N PHE A 82 0.93 2.01 -12.18
CA PHE A 82 0.28 1.82 -10.89
C PHE A 82 -0.70 0.64 -10.86
N HIS A 83 -1.43 0.38 -11.95
CA HIS A 83 -2.37 -0.73 -12.01
C HIS A 83 -1.66 -2.10 -12.02
N ASN A 84 -0.50 -2.20 -12.69
CA ASN A 84 0.28 -3.43 -12.71
C ASN A 84 0.88 -3.71 -11.33
N ASP A 85 1.36 -2.69 -10.62
CA ASP A 85 1.89 -2.87 -9.27
C ASP A 85 0.81 -3.40 -8.31
N LEU A 86 -0.42 -2.87 -8.40
CA LEU A 86 -1.56 -3.39 -7.63
C LEU A 86 -1.88 -4.85 -7.96
N GLN A 87 -1.76 -5.25 -9.23
CA GLN A 87 -1.97 -6.64 -9.64
C GLN A 87 -0.89 -7.56 -9.07
N THR A 88 0.38 -7.18 -9.17
CA THR A 88 1.51 -7.91 -8.56
C THR A 88 1.32 -8.03 -7.06
N ILE A 89 0.97 -6.94 -6.38
CA ILE A 89 0.67 -6.93 -4.94
C ILE A 89 -0.46 -7.90 -4.62
N ASN A 90 -1.59 -7.84 -5.32
CA ASN A 90 -2.72 -8.73 -5.06
C ASN A 90 -2.40 -10.21 -5.35
N ALA A 91 -1.50 -10.50 -6.28
CA ALA A 91 -1.02 -11.85 -6.55
C ALA A 91 -0.18 -12.41 -5.39
N HIS A 92 0.56 -11.54 -4.69
CA HIS A 92 1.43 -11.89 -3.55
C HIS A 92 0.74 -11.75 -2.19
N LEU A 93 -0.36 -11.02 -2.09
CA LEU A 93 -1.15 -10.94 -0.86
C LEU A 93 -1.65 -12.33 -0.49
N VAL A 94 -1.41 -12.71 0.78
CA VAL A 94 -1.97 -13.93 1.33
C VAL A 94 -3.48 -13.92 1.09
N LYS A 95 -4.05 -15.05 0.66
CA LYS A 95 -5.49 -15.23 0.39
C LYS A 95 -6.34 -15.24 1.67
N ASN A 96 -6.09 -14.31 2.57
CA ASN A 96 -6.77 -14.08 3.82
C ASN A 96 -7.39 -12.67 3.78
N PRO A 97 -8.72 -12.53 3.82
CA PRO A 97 -9.40 -11.23 3.82
C PRO A 97 -8.92 -10.26 4.91
N HIS A 98 -8.50 -10.77 6.07
CA HIS A 98 -7.96 -9.93 7.14
C HIS A 98 -6.62 -9.30 6.75
N LEU A 99 -5.76 -10.03 6.04
CA LEU A 99 -4.47 -9.51 5.57
C LEU A 99 -4.63 -8.55 4.40
N LYS A 100 -5.55 -8.85 3.48
CA LYS A 100 -5.96 -7.90 2.43
C LYS A 100 -6.47 -6.58 3.02
N MET A 101 -7.25 -6.66 4.11
CA MET A 101 -7.72 -5.46 4.77
C MET A 101 -6.59 -4.73 5.49
N ALA A 102 -5.68 -5.45 6.16
CA ALA A 102 -4.49 -4.85 6.78
C ALA A 102 -3.62 -4.11 5.75
N PHE A 103 -3.47 -4.65 4.53
CA PHE A 103 -2.84 -3.92 3.42
C PHE A 103 -3.55 -2.61 3.11
N MET A 104 -4.88 -2.62 2.93
CA MET A 104 -5.64 -1.38 2.71
C MET A 104 -5.51 -0.38 3.86
N GLN A 105 -5.38 -0.86 5.11
CA GLN A 105 -5.15 0.01 6.26
C GLN A 105 -3.80 0.74 6.17
N LYS A 106 -2.75 0.06 5.69
CA LYS A 106 -1.44 0.70 5.47
C LYS A 106 -1.52 1.79 4.41
N LEU A 107 -2.25 1.56 3.31
CA LEU A 107 -2.48 2.59 2.29
C LEU A 107 -3.25 3.80 2.85
N ILE A 108 -4.34 3.56 3.58
CA ILE A 108 -5.11 4.66 4.21
C ILE A 108 -4.25 5.43 5.20
N HIS A 109 -3.44 4.72 6.00
CA HIS A 109 -2.56 5.37 6.96
C HIS A 109 -1.62 6.34 6.24
N MET A 110 -0.97 5.87 5.17
CA MET A 110 -0.07 6.66 4.34
C MET A 110 -0.74 7.93 3.81
N MET A 111 -1.87 7.79 3.11
CA MET A 111 -2.63 8.92 2.53
C MET A 111 -3.16 9.92 3.59
N SER A 112 -3.33 9.46 4.82
CA SER A 112 -3.90 10.30 5.88
C SER A 112 -2.87 11.16 6.60
N LEU A 113 -1.57 10.99 6.35
CA LEU A 113 -0.50 11.62 7.11
C LEU A 113 -0.54 13.14 7.01
N ASP A 114 -0.78 13.66 5.80
CA ASP A 114 -0.82 15.09 5.50
C ASP A 114 -2.20 15.59 5.04
N GLY A 115 -3.18 14.68 5.05
CA GLY A 115 -4.57 14.93 4.70
C GLY A 115 -4.91 14.35 3.33
N VAL A 116 -6.12 13.82 3.20
CA VAL A 116 -6.51 13.05 2.02
C VAL A 116 -7.00 13.98 0.90
N SER A 117 -6.34 13.92 -0.24
CA SER A 117 -6.72 14.56 -1.50
C SER A 117 -7.68 13.69 -2.34
N ASN A 118 -8.34 14.29 -3.34
CA ASN A 118 -9.20 13.53 -4.26
C ASN A 118 -8.39 12.50 -5.09
N ALA A 119 -7.14 12.80 -5.44
CA ALA A 119 -6.31 11.91 -6.23
C ALA A 119 -5.92 10.65 -5.43
N GLU A 120 -5.65 10.80 -4.13
CA GLU A 120 -5.41 9.65 -3.23
C GLU A 120 -6.67 8.83 -3.00
N LEU A 121 -7.85 9.46 -3.00
CA LEU A 121 -9.12 8.71 -2.98
C LEU A 121 -9.29 7.86 -4.24
N ASP A 122 -8.95 8.38 -5.42
CA ASP A 122 -8.99 7.62 -6.67
C ASP A 122 -8.07 6.40 -6.59
N VAL A 123 -6.83 6.58 -6.10
CA VAL A 123 -5.87 5.50 -5.82
C VAL A 123 -6.46 4.46 -4.85
N PHE A 124 -7.11 4.91 -3.77
CA PHE A 124 -7.76 4.01 -2.81
C PHE A 124 -8.88 3.19 -3.46
N TYR A 125 -9.73 3.82 -4.28
CA TYR A 125 -10.82 3.13 -4.97
C TYR A 125 -10.28 2.09 -5.95
N ASP A 126 -9.24 2.40 -6.70
CA ASP A 126 -8.62 1.46 -7.63
C ASP A 126 -7.96 0.28 -6.89
N ALA A 127 -7.23 0.56 -5.80
CA ALA A 127 -6.69 -0.49 -4.95
C ALA A 127 -7.79 -1.40 -4.37
N MET A 128 -8.92 -0.83 -3.92
CA MET A 128 -10.04 -1.59 -3.40
C MET A 128 -10.66 -2.51 -4.46
N ARG A 129 -10.82 -2.05 -5.71
CA ARG A 129 -11.33 -2.88 -6.81
C ARG A 129 -10.41 -4.06 -7.11
N VAL A 130 -9.10 -3.84 -7.13
CA VAL A 130 -8.11 -4.90 -7.41
C VAL A 130 -7.99 -5.90 -6.27
N VAL A 131 -7.95 -5.42 -5.03
CA VAL A 131 -7.74 -6.26 -3.84
C VAL A 131 -9.02 -7.02 -3.45
N PHE A 132 -10.20 -6.41 -3.65
CA PHE A 132 -11.51 -6.98 -3.30
C PHE A 132 -12.47 -6.99 -4.50
N PRO A 133 -12.17 -7.72 -5.59
CA PRO A 133 -13.00 -7.75 -6.79
C PRO A 133 -14.41 -8.29 -6.52
N GLU A 134 -14.60 -9.08 -5.45
CA GLU A 134 -15.90 -9.58 -5.02
C GLU A 134 -16.87 -8.51 -4.49
N LEU A 135 -16.37 -7.33 -4.12
CA LEU A 135 -17.18 -6.20 -3.67
C LEU A 135 -17.71 -5.36 -4.83
N GLU A 136 -17.18 -5.55 -6.04
CA GLU A 136 -17.77 -4.91 -7.21
C GLU A 136 -19.19 -5.47 -7.43
N PRO A 137 -20.19 -4.60 -7.59
CA PRO A 137 -21.52 -5.07 -7.92
C PRO A 137 -21.42 -5.83 -9.24
N LYS A 138 -21.67 -7.15 -9.20
CA LYS A 138 -21.88 -7.93 -10.41
C LYS A 138 -22.95 -7.19 -11.19
N SER A 139 -22.58 -6.59 -12.31
CA SER A 139 -23.54 -6.06 -13.26
C SER A 139 -24.51 -7.20 -13.56
N ALA A 140 -25.75 -7.05 -13.08
CA ALA A 140 -26.81 -7.99 -13.36
C ALA A 140 -27.02 -7.97 -14.88
N ILE A 141 -26.59 -9.04 -15.53
CA ILE A 141 -26.94 -9.34 -16.93
C ILE A 141 -28.31 -10.00 -16.92
#